data_AF-A0A369KPA3-F1
#
_entry.id   AF-A0A369KPA3-F1
#
_cell.length_a   1.000
_cell.length_b   1.000
_cell.length_c   1.000
_cell.angle_alpha   90.00
_cell.angle_beta   90.00
_cell.angle_gamma   90.00
#
_symmetry.space_group_name_H-M   'P 1'
#
loop_
_entity.id
_entity.type
_entity.pdbx_description
1 polymer ?
#
loop_
_entity_poly.entity_id
_entity_poly.type
_entity_poly.pdbx_seq_one_letter_code
_entity_poly.pdbx_strand_id
1 'polypeptide(L)'
;MNISEIQQKQNLLPTEQPEDLGFYTLVKFSVGEKFYAVSIKNVHEILESVEFTPYPKEDNKHIGIINVRGVVIPLVQLDGVSSKKKFDKVIILEYQQNKLWAIGIHKVQKVNFKAKFIISGQTINLNGTPVYYLDEKIFEEIFKEK
;
A
#
# COMPACT_ATOMS: atom_id res chain seq x y z
N MET A 1 5.98 17.19 -25.21
CA MET A 1 5.96 15.84 -24.59
C MET A 1 5.93 14.83 -25.73
N ASN A 2 6.98 14.03 -25.90
CA ASN A 2 7.21 13.24 -27.11
C ASN A 2 6.50 11.88 -27.00
N ILE A 3 5.53 11.63 -27.88
CA ILE A 3 4.67 10.43 -27.82
C ILE A 3 5.49 9.16 -28.09
N SER A 4 6.57 9.28 -28.86
CA SER A 4 7.50 8.20 -29.20
C SER A 4 8.31 7.72 -27.99
N GLU A 5 8.66 8.61 -27.06
CA GLU A 5 9.40 8.27 -25.83
C GLU A 5 8.49 7.56 -24.81
N ILE A 6 7.20 7.90 -24.78
CA ILE A 6 6.19 7.24 -23.94
C ILE A 6 5.95 5.81 -24.45
N GLN A 7 5.88 5.61 -25.77
CA GLN A 7 5.73 4.29 -26.38
C GLN A 7 6.97 3.40 -26.19
N GLN A 8 8.18 3.96 -26.25
CA GLN A 8 9.41 3.21 -25.97
C GLN A 8 9.50 2.77 -24.50
N LYS A 9 9.03 3.59 -23.55
CA LYS A 9 8.95 3.19 -22.13
C LYS A 9 7.85 2.16 -21.86
N GLN A 10 6.74 2.20 -22.61
CA GLN A 10 5.66 1.20 -22.51
C GLN A 10 6.05 -0.17 -23.11
N ASN A 11 7.06 -0.23 -23.97
CA ASN A 11 7.61 -1.47 -24.52
C ASN A 11 8.68 -2.14 -23.63
N LEU A 12 9.02 -1.55 -22.48
CA LEU A 12 9.82 -2.20 -21.44
C LEU A 12 8.91 -3.02 -20.52
N LEU A 13 8.14 -3.95 -21.09
CA LEU A 13 7.64 -5.07 -20.29
C LEU A 13 8.88 -5.88 -19.88
N PRO A 14 9.10 -6.19 -18.60
CA PRO A 14 10.20 -7.06 -18.20
C PRO A 14 10.12 -8.34 -19.03
N THR A 15 11.21 -8.65 -19.73
CA THR A 15 11.36 -9.84 -20.58
C THR A 15 11.57 -11.09 -19.71
N GLU A 16 10.91 -11.16 -18.55
CA GLU A 16 10.99 -12.29 -17.64
C GLU A 16 10.10 -13.40 -18.19
N GLN A 17 10.73 -14.53 -18.52
CA GLN A 17 10.06 -15.74 -18.99
C GLN A 17 9.00 -16.19 -17.96
N PRO A 18 7.86 -16.76 -18.38
CA PRO A 18 6.78 -17.18 -17.49
C PRO A 18 7.15 -18.23 -16.42
N GLU A 19 8.37 -18.74 -16.45
CA GLU A 19 8.84 -19.81 -15.59
C GLU A 19 9.61 -19.29 -14.35
N ASP A 20 10.02 -18.02 -14.35
CA ASP A 20 10.70 -17.35 -13.21
C ASP A 20 9.73 -16.61 -12.26
N LEU A 21 8.43 -16.93 -12.31
CA LEU A 21 7.38 -16.28 -11.52
C LEU A 21 7.59 -16.46 -10.01
N GLY A 22 8.31 -15.50 -9.42
CA GLY A 22 8.57 -15.45 -7.98
C GLY A 22 7.29 -15.35 -7.15
N PHE A 23 7.34 -15.94 -5.95
CA PHE A 23 6.34 -15.68 -4.92
C PHE A 23 6.56 -14.27 -4.35
N TYR A 24 5.55 -13.43 -4.42
CA TYR A 24 5.51 -12.13 -3.78
C TYR A 24 4.88 -12.27 -2.39
N THR A 25 5.59 -11.86 -1.36
CA THR A 25 4.98 -11.73 -0.03
C THR A 25 4.42 -10.33 0.15
N LEU A 26 3.10 -10.28 0.35
CA LEU A 26 2.33 -9.06 0.54
C LEU A 26 1.75 -9.02 1.95
N VAL A 27 1.51 -7.80 2.44
CA VAL A 27 0.72 -7.54 3.64
C VAL A 27 -0.59 -6.92 3.18
N LYS A 28 -1.66 -7.70 3.28
CA LYS A 28 -3.05 -7.26 3.07
C LYS A 28 -3.53 -6.56 4.33
N PHE A 29 -4.18 -5.41 4.21
CA PHE A 29 -4.81 -4.73 5.34
C PHE A 29 -6.07 -3.98 4.92
N SER A 30 -6.92 -3.62 5.89
CA SER A 30 -8.13 -2.84 5.62
C SER A 30 -8.10 -1.45 6.26
N VAL A 31 -8.64 -0.47 5.55
CA VAL A 31 -8.87 0.90 6.03
C VAL A 31 -10.33 1.23 5.77
N GLY A 32 -11.12 1.37 6.84
CA GLY A 32 -12.57 1.30 6.73
C GLY A 32 -13.03 -0.02 6.10
N GLU A 33 -13.79 0.07 5.02
CA GLU A 33 -14.36 -1.08 4.29
C GLU A 33 -13.51 -1.51 3.08
N LYS A 34 -12.42 -0.81 2.79
CA LYS A 34 -11.56 -1.08 1.64
C LYS A 34 -10.36 -1.91 2.05
N PHE A 35 -9.95 -2.83 1.18
CA PHE A 35 -8.73 -3.60 1.33
C PHE A 35 -7.61 -3.07 0.44
N TYR A 36 -6.39 -3.17 0.97
CA TYR A 36 -5.15 -2.76 0.33
C TYR A 36 -4.11 -3.85 0.53
N ALA A 37 -3.08 -3.86 -0.32
CA ALA A 37 -1.93 -4.74 -0.14
C ALA A 37 -0.65 -4.00 -0.52
N VAL A 38 0.39 -4.20 0.28
CA VAL A 38 1.74 -3.68 0.02
C VAL A 38 2.75 -4.80 0.06
N SER A 39 3.90 -4.63 -0.60
CA SER A 39 5.02 -5.55 -0.41
C SER A 39 5.43 -5.58 1.05
N ILE A 40 5.68 -6.77 1.60
CA ILE A 40 6.19 -6.89 2.97
C ILE A 40 7.51 -6.15 3.17
N LYS A 41 8.28 -5.93 2.09
CA LYS A 41 9.55 -5.17 2.11
C LYS A 41 9.36 -3.70 2.49
N ASN A 42 8.16 -3.16 2.28
CA ASN A 42 7.84 -1.76 2.57
C ASN A 42 7.20 -1.61 3.96
N VAL A 43 6.96 -2.70 4.68
CA VAL A 43 6.37 -2.68 6.02
C VAL A 43 7.49 -2.65 7.04
N HIS A 44 7.60 -1.55 7.76
CA HIS A 44 8.58 -1.38 8.82
C HIS A 44 8.16 -2.16 10.07
N GLU A 45 6.95 -1.89 10.57
CA GLU A 45 6.32 -2.64 11.66
C GLU A 45 4.79 -2.43 11.66
N ILE A 46 4.08 -3.26 12.42
CA ILE A 46 2.64 -3.11 12.69
C ILE A 46 2.47 -3.05 14.20
N LEU A 47 1.82 -2.01 14.68
CA LEU A 47 1.58 -1.76 16.10
C LEU A 47 0.10 -1.90 16.41
N GLU A 48 -0.21 -2.55 17.53
CA GLU A 48 -1.57 -2.59 18.06
C GLU A 48 -1.82 -1.37 18.95
N SER A 49 -3.02 -0.80 18.90
CA SER A 49 -3.49 0.22 19.84
C SER A 49 -2.51 1.37 20.09
N VAL A 50 -2.31 2.22 19.08
CA VAL A 50 -1.42 3.41 19.18
C VAL A 50 -2.26 4.67 19.44
N GLU A 51 -1.97 5.36 20.53
CA GLU A 51 -2.44 6.74 20.72
C GLU A 51 -1.69 7.68 19.78
N PHE A 52 -2.42 8.61 19.17
CA PHE A 52 -1.85 9.61 18.27
C PHE A 52 -2.22 11.01 18.73
N THR A 53 -1.35 11.97 18.42
CA THR A 53 -1.61 13.39 18.65
C THR A 53 -2.14 14.01 17.37
N PRO A 54 -3.38 14.55 17.35
CA PRO A 54 -3.94 15.13 16.15
C PRO A 54 -3.19 16.40 15.74
N TYR A 55 -3.17 16.70 14.44
CA TYR A 55 -2.67 18.00 13.99
C TYR A 55 -3.64 19.12 14.40
N PRO A 56 -3.16 20.33 14.76
CA PRO A 56 -4.04 21.44 15.14
C PRO A 56 -5.03 21.86 14.05
N LYS A 57 -4.66 21.64 12.79
CA LYS A 57 -5.51 21.84 11.62
C LYS A 57 -5.55 20.52 10.86
N GLU A 58 -6.66 19.82 10.98
CA GLU A 58 -6.89 18.58 10.23
C GLU A 58 -7.03 18.94 8.74
N ASP A 59 -6.16 18.35 7.93
CA ASP A 59 -6.43 18.15 6.50
C ASP A 59 -7.01 16.73 6.36
N ASN A 60 -7.89 16.51 5.39
CA ASN A 60 -8.60 15.24 5.20
C ASN A 60 -7.66 14.02 5.09
N LYS A 61 -6.38 14.25 4.78
CA LYS A 61 -5.33 13.23 4.62
C LYS A 61 -4.35 13.16 5.79
N HIS A 62 -4.13 14.25 6.51
CA HIS A 62 -3.12 14.35 7.56
C HIS A 62 -3.84 14.49 8.90
N ILE A 63 -3.92 13.39 9.64
CA ILE A 63 -4.76 13.32 10.84
C ILE A 63 -3.95 13.53 12.12
N GLY A 64 -2.63 13.30 12.11
CA GLY A 64 -1.79 13.60 13.26
C GLY A 64 -0.39 13.02 13.17
N ILE A 65 0.19 12.81 14.34
CA ILE A 65 1.50 12.16 14.53
C ILE A 65 1.39 11.05 15.56
N ILE A 66 2.23 10.03 15.42
CA ILE A 66 2.49 9.03 16.46
C ILE A 66 3.95 9.13 16.89
N ASN A 67 4.24 8.74 18.12
CA ASN A 67 5.62 8.59 18.60
C ASN A 67 5.92 7.11 18.79
N VAL A 68 6.90 6.61 18.04
CA VAL A 68 7.35 5.22 18.11
C VAL A 68 8.80 5.22 18.52
N ARG A 69 9.07 4.82 19.77
CA ARG A 69 10.42 4.73 20.36
C ARG A 69 11.24 6.03 20.19
N GLY A 70 10.60 7.19 20.35
CA GLY A 70 11.23 8.51 20.21
C GLY A 70 11.24 9.06 18.78
N VAL A 71 10.80 8.27 17.79
CA VAL A 71 10.66 8.70 16.40
C VAL A 71 9.24 9.22 16.17
N VAL A 72 9.12 10.48 15.77
CA VAL A 72 7.84 11.08 15.41
C VAL A 72 7.50 10.72 13.97
N ILE A 73 6.40 10.00 13.78
CA ILE A 73 5.96 9.49 12.48
C ILE A 73 4.62 10.14 12.10
N PRO A 74 4.49 10.72 10.90
CA PRO A 74 3.22 11.26 10.43
C PRO A 74 2.18 10.16 10.27
N LEU A 75 0.99 10.39 10.83
CA LEU A 75 -0.18 9.55 10.67
C LEU A 75 -1.10 10.14 9.60
N VAL A 76 -1.35 9.36 8.54
CA VAL A 76 -2.14 9.75 7.39
C VAL A 76 -3.32 8.80 7.18
N GLN A 77 -4.37 9.32 6.54
CA GLN A 77 -5.54 8.56 6.14
C GLN A 77 -5.60 8.43 4.63
N LEU A 78 -6.02 7.26 4.15
CA LEU A 78 -6.22 7.03 2.71
C LEU A 78 -7.48 7.72 2.21
N ASP A 79 -7.40 8.24 0.98
CA ASP A 79 -8.48 9.00 0.35
C ASP A 79 -9.78 8.18 0.20
N GLY A 80 -10.90 8.85 0.44
CA GLY A 80 -12.22 8.24 0.32
C GLY A 80 -12.52 7.20 1.40
N VAL A 81 -11.83 7.26 2.54
CA VAL A 81 -12.23 6.58 3.78
C VAL A 81 -12.75 7.63 4.76
N SER A 82 -14.00 7.49 5.20
CA SER A 82 -14.57 8.42 6.19
C SER A 82 -13.90 8.21 7.55
N SER A 83 -13.30 9.28 8.08
CA SER A 83 -12.54 9.36 9.33
C SER A 83 -13.34 9.09 10.62
N LYS A 84 -14.62 8.70 10.52
CA LYS A 84 -15.50 8.51 11.68
C LYS A 84 -15.20 7.25 12.49
N LYS A 85 -14.51 6.25 11.93
CA LYS A 85 -14.16 5.01 12.64
C LYS A 85 -12.74 5.09 13.21
N LYS A 86 -12.59 4.84 14.52
CA LYS A 86 -11.29 4.58 15.15
C LYS A 86 -10.65 3.35 14.49
N PHE A 87 -9.35 3.39 14.24
CA PHE A 87 -8.56 2.25 13.78
C PHE A 87 -8.03 1.44 14.96
N ASP A 88 -7.81 0.14 14.75
CA ASP A 88 -7.42 -0.81 15.81
C ASP A 88 -5.90 -1.00 15.86
N LYS A 89 -5.24 -0.83 14.71
CA LYS A 89 -3.80 -0.99 14.54
C LYS A 89 -3.24 0.11 13.67
N VAL A 90 -1.93 0.27 13.70
CA VAL A 90 -1.19 1.16 12.79
C VAL A 90 -0.18 0.32 12.02
N ILE A 91 -0.18 0.46 10.69
CA ILE A 91 0.89 -0.03 9.85
C ILE A 91 1.86 1.10 9.57
N ILE A 92 3.15 0.85 9.83
CA ILE A 92 4.23 1.79 9.53
C ILE A 92 4.89 1.32 8.25
N LEU A 93 4.84 2.18 7.24
CA LEU A 93 5.40 1.95 5.93
C LEU A 93 6.66 2.78 5.74
N GLU A 94 7.66 2.15 5.15
CA GLU A 94 8.88 2.81 4.73
C GLU A 94 8.88 2.89 3.20
N TYR A 95 8.91 4.11 2.69
CA TYR A 95 9.07 4.38 1.26
C TYR A 95 10.38 5.15 1.05
N GLN A 96 10.95 5.04 -0.15
CA GLN A 96 12.29 5.52 -0.54
C GLN A 96 12.76 6.78 0.23
N GLN A 97 14.04 6.78 0.65
CA GLN A 97 14.68 7.79 1.52
C GLN A 97 14.39 7.65 3.03
N ASN A 98 14.25 6.42 3.55
CA ASN A 98 14.06 6.10 4.97
C ASN A 98 12.92 6.89 5.66
N LYS A 99 11.93 7.33 4.90
CA LYS A 99 10.83 8.13 5.42
C LYS A 99 9.70 7.21 5.86
N LEU A 100 9.41 7.23 7.14
CA LEU A 100 8.33 6.46 7.76
C LEU A 100 7.00 7.20 7.66
N TRP A 101 5.96 6.46 7.34
CA TRP A 101 4.57 6.93 7.31
C TRP A 101 3.68 5.92 8.02
N ALA A 102 2.76 6.41 8.84
CA ALA A 102 1.81 5.59 9.57
C ALA A 102 0.42 5.68 8.93
N ILE A 103 -0.26 4.54 8.82
CA ILE A 103 -1.66 4.46 8.40
C ILE A 103 -2.44 3.68 9.45
N GLY A 104 -3.59 4.24 9.88
CA GLY A 104 -4.54 3.54 10.73
C GLY A 104 -5.27 2.44 9.96
N ILE A 105 -5.25 1.21 10.47
CA ILE A 105 -5.83 0.02 9.82
C ILE A 105 -6.70 -0.78 10.81
N HIS A 106 -7.57 -1.64 10.29
CA HIS A 106 -8.40 -2.55 11.11
C HIS A 106 -7.89 -3.99 11.06
N LYS A 107 -7.93 -4.61 9.87
CA LYS A 107 -7.49 -5.99 9.67
C LYS A 107 -6.13 -6.01 8.98
N VAL A 108 -5.33 -7.03 9.27
CA VAL A 108 -4.04 -7.27 8.61
C VAL A 108 -3.77 -8.75 8.46
N GLN A 109 -3.25 -9.17 7.30
CA GLN A 109 -2.93 -10.55 6.97
C GLN A 109 -1.72 -10.61 6.04
N LYS A 110 -0.78 -11.52 6.32
CA LYS A 110 0.30 -11.86 5.39
C LYS A 110 -0.23 -12.77 4.30
N VAL A 111 0.03 -12.44 3.04
CA VAL A 111 -0.40 -13.24 1.89
C VAL A 111 0.78 -13.50 0.97
N ASN A 112 0.93 -14.75 0.54
CA ASN A 112 1.89 -15.11 -0.50
C ASN A 112 1.16 -15.17 -1.82
N PHE A 113 1.56 -14.32 -2.75
CA PHE A 113 0.99 -14.18 -4.07
C PHE A 113 1.94 -14.80 -5.08
N LYS A 114 1.48 -15.84 -5.79
CA LYS A 114 2.18 -16.32 -6.98
C LYS A 114 1.73 -15.44 -8.13
N ALA A 115 2.64 -14.63 -8.68
CA ALA A 115 2.30 -13.85 -9.85
C ALA A 115 1.85 -14.80 -10.97
N LYS A 116 0.60 -14.66 -11.39
CA LYS A 116 0.17 -15.04 -12.73
C LYS A 116 0.00 -13.71 -13.45
N PHE A 117 0.60 -13.57 -14.63
CA PHE A 117 0.60 -12.33 -15.42
C PHE A 117 -0.74 -11.59 -15.33
N ILE A 118 -0.74 -10.41 -14.71
CA ILE A 118 -1.87 -9.48 -14.76
C ILE A 118 -1.59 -8.52 -15.92
N ILE A 119 -2.38 -8.64 -16.97
CA ILE A 119 -2.45 -7.72 -18.13
C ILE A 119 -3.95 -7.43 -18.27
N SER A 120 -4.50 -6.22 -18.26
CA SER A 120 -4.10 -4.86 -18.65
C SER A 120 -4.72 -3.84 -17.67
N GLY A 121 -4.18 -2.61 -17.60
CA GLY A 121 -4.59 -1.56 -16.64
C GLY A 121 -3.48 -1.06 -15.72
N GLN A 122 -2.22 -1.40 -16.03
CA GLN A 122 -1.06 -0.98 -15.25
C GLN A 122 -0.98 0.56 -15.26
N THR A 123 -0.94 1.16 -14.07
CA THR A 123 -0.51 2.56 -13.94
C THR A 123 0.91 2.58 -13.43
N ILE A 124 1.67 3.61 -13.79
CA ILE A 124 2.89 3.97 -13.08
C ILE A 124 2.50 4.96 -11.99
N ASN A 125 2.94 4.74 -10.75
CA ASN A 125 2.86 5.83 -9.78
C ASN A 125 3.76 7.00 -10.23
N LEU A 126 3.69 8.12 -9.53
CA LEU A 126 4.50 9.32 -9.84
C LEU A 126 6.02 9.07 -9.86
N ASN A 127 6.47 7.92 -9.33
CA ASN A 127 7.87 7.51 -9.24
C ASN A 127 8.23 6.40 -10.26
N GLY A 128 7.36 6.11 -11.23
CA GLY A 128 7.62 5.10 -12.25
C GLY A 128 7.53 3.65 -11.76
N THR A 129 7.06 3.41 -10.53
CA THR A 129 6.84 2.04 -10.02
C THR A 129 5.52 1.51 -10.57
N PRO A 130 5.49 0.30 -11.16
CA PRO A 130 4.24 -0.35 -11.56
C PRO A 130 3.29 -0.49 -10.38
N VAL A 131 2.04 -0.04 -10.54
CA VAL A 131 0.96 -0.24 -9.58
C VAL A 131 -0.14 -1.05 -10.26
N TYR A 132 -0.56 -2.11 -9.57
CA TYR A 132 -1.62 -3.00 -10.01
C TYR A 132 -2.92 -2.61 -9.31
N TYR A 133 -3.92 -2.18 -10.09
CA TYR A 133 -5.29 -2.10 -9.60
C TYR A 133 -5.94 -3.48 -9.77
N LEU A 134 -6.45 -4.01 -8.66
CA LEU A 134 -7.24 -5.24 -8.66
C LEU A 134 -8.69 -4.81 -8.42
N ASP A 135 -9.60 -5.23 -9.29
CA ASP A 135 -11.01 -5.11 -8.98
C ASP A 135 -11.36 -6.03 -7.79
N GLU A 136 -12.47 -5.75 -7.12
CA GLU A 136 -12.89 -6.46 -5.91
C GLU A 136 -13.04 -7.97 -6.13
N LYS A 137 -13.51 -8.40 -7.30
CA LYS A 137 -13.70 -9.81 -7.61
C LYS A 137 -12.35 -10.53 -7.76
N ILE A 138 -11.41 -9.94 -8.49
CA ILE A 138 -10.05 -10.44 -8.65
C ILE A 138 -9.31 -10.42 -7.31
N PHE A 139 -9.49 -9.35 -6.52
CA PHE A 139 -8.91 -9.25 -5.18
C PHE A 139 -9.41 -10.39 -4.28
N GLU A 140 -10.73 -10.60 -4.20
CA GLU A 140 -11.29 -11.69 -3.41
C GLU A 140 -10.87 -13.07 -3.93
N GLU A 141 -10.74 -13.25 -5.24
CA GLU A 141 -10.25 -14.52 -5.80
C GLU A 141 -8.78 -14.80 -5.41
N ILE A 142 -7.93 -13.76 -5.40
CA ILE A 142 -6.51 -13.85 -5.09
C ILE A 142 -6.25 -13.93 -3.57
N PHE A 143 -7.03 -13.18 -2.79
CA PHE A 143 -6.78 -12.92 -1.37
C PHE A 143 -7.82 -13.53 -0.43
N LYS A 144 -8.71 -14.39 -0.94
CA LYS A 144 -9.72 -15.10 -0.14
C LYS A 144 -9.08 -15.77 1.07
N GLU A 145 -9.69 -15.52 2.23
CA GLU A 145 -9.35 -16.23 3.45
C GLU A 145 -9.59 -17.73 3.25
N LYS A 146 -8.56 -18.53 3.54
CA LYS A 146 -8.74 -19.94 3.92
C LYS A 146 -8.84 -20.01 5.44
#